data_AF-A0A250IKR6-F1
#
_entry.id   AF-A0A250IKR6-F1
#
_cell.length_a   1.000
_cell.length_b   1.000
_cell.length_c   1.000
_cell.angle_alpha   90.00
_cell.angle_beta   90.00
_cell.angle_gamma   90.00
#
_symmetry.space_group_name_H-M   'P 1'
#
loop_
_entity.id
_entity.type
_entity.pdbx_description
1 polymer ?
#
loop_
_entity_poly.entity_id
_entity_poly.type
_entity_poly.pdbx_seq_one_letter_code
_entity_poly.pdbx_strand_id
1 'polypeptide(L)'
;MFEQLGDKVKQGLREWTERMVGPERKQRLEALAHGEHEYGVDPFGFNLDYSLSALAPLVWLYRNYHRVETSGIENVPSGRVLLVANHSGQLPMDGAMIGIALLMEANPPRHARSMVEKWVPTLPYVSTFMARVGQIVGTPENCRRLLESEEAILVFPEGTRGLGKLWPQRYQLQEFGLGFMRLALETNTPIVPVAVVGAEEQAPALMDVKPLAKLLGFPSFPVTVTGLPLPLPTKYRIYFGEPLHFTGRPDDEDTELDKKVRTVKSAIQGMLNQGLKERQGVFW
;
A
#
# COMPACT_ATOMS: atom_id res chain seq x y z
N MET A 1 3.99 20.56 -29.72
CA MET A 1 4.90 19.41 -29.96
C MET A 1 5.10 18.56 -28.71
N PHE A 2 5.42 19.15 -27.55
CA PHE A 2 5.56 18.40 -26.28
C PHE A 2 4.23 17.84 -25.73
N GLU A 3 3.11 18.58 -25.84
CA GLU A 3 1.79 18.09 -25.42
C GLU A 3 1.32 16.87 -26.25
N GLN A 4 1.42 16.96 -27.57
CA GLN A 4 1.10 15.84 -28.48
C GLN A 4 1.97 14.59 -28.27
N LEU A 5 3.21 14.76 -27.79
CA LEU A 5 4.09 13.65 -27.42
C LEU A 5 3.65 13.02 -26.10
N GLY A 6 3.26 13.84 -25.12
CA GLY A 6 2.69 13.39 -23.84
C GLY A 6 1.39 12.60 -24.01
N ASP A 7 0.49 13.07 -24.89
CA ASP A 7 -0.78 12.40 -25.16
C ASP A 7 -0.59 11.03 -25.83
N LYS A 8 0.35 10.94 -26.79
CA LYS A 8 0.71 9.66 -27.42
C LYS A 8 1.31 8.65 -26.44
N VAL A 9 2.17 9.11 -25.52
CA VAL A 9 2.74 8.25 -24.48
C VAL A 9 1.65 7.79 -23.51
N LYS A 10 0.76 8.70 -23.08
CA LYS A 10 -0.36 8.37 -22.19
C LYS A 10 -1.32 7.36 -22.83
N GLN A 11 -1.63 7.55 -24.11
CA GLN A 11 -2.46 6.62 -24.88
C GLN A 11 -1.78 5.24 -25.02
N GLY A 12 -0.48 5.21 -25.36
CA GLY A 12 0.26 3.94 -25.47
C GLY A 12 0.35 3.17 -24.15
N LEU A 13 0.55 3.88 -23.02
CA LEU A 13 0.51 3.28 -21.69
C LEU A 13 -0.89 2.77 -21.33
N ARG A 14 -1.94 3.52 -21.68
CA ARG A 14 -3.33 3.09 -21.49
C ARG A 14 -3.63 1.81 -22.25
N GLU A 15 -3.30 1.77 -23.54
CA GLU A 15 -3.47 0.57 -24.37
C GLU A 15 -2.69 -0.62 -23.83
N TRP A 16 -1.47 -0.39 -23.30
CA TRP A 16 -0.70 -1.44 -22.64
C TRP A 16 -1.37 -1.93 -21.35
N THR A 17 -1.87 -1.03 -20.49
CA THR A 17 -2.67 -1.41 -19.32
C THR A 17 -3.88 -2.23 -19.74
N GLU A 18 -4.64 -1.78 -20.74
CA GLU A 18 -5.85 -2.46 -21.20
C GLU A 18 -5.55 -3.88 -21.68
N ARG A 19 -4.43 -4.09 -22.40
CA ARG A 19 -3.97 -5.42 -22.80
C ARG A 19 -3.56 -6.29 -21.60
N MET A 20 -2.89 -5.70 -20.61
CA MET A 20 -2.44 -6.43 -19.43
C MET A 20 -3.61 -6.79 -18.50
N VAL A 21 -4.55 -5.88 -18.31
CA VAL A 21 -5.68 -6.05 -17.38
C VAL A 21 -6.78 -6.91 -18.00
N GLY A 22 -7.03 -6.77 -19.30
CA GLY A 22 -8.08 -7.48 -20.03
C GLY A 22 -9.44 -6.75 -20.00
N PRO A 23 -10.31 -6.98 -20.99
CA PRO A 23 -11.54 -6.21 -21.20
C PRO A 23 -12.57 -6.37 -20.08
N GLU A 24 -12.72 -7.57 -19.52
CA GLU A 24 -13.64 -7.83 -18.40
C GLU A 24 -13.23 -7.06 -17.14
N ARG A 25 -11.94 -6.99 -16.86
CA ARG A 25 -11.43 -6.26 -15.69
C ARG A 25 -11.52 -4.75 -15.89
N LYS A 26 -11.36 -4.23 -17.12
CA LYS A 26 -11.56 -2.81 -17.44
C LYS A 26 -12.93 -2.28 -16.99
N GLN A 27 -14.02 -2.96 -17.34
CA GLN A 27 -15.37 -2.57 -16.91
C GLN A 27 -15.50 -2.53 -15.39
N ARG A 28 -14.81 -3.45 -14.69
CA ARG A 28 -14.80 -3.47 -13.23
C ARG A 28 -13.93 -2.36 -12.62
N LEU A 29 -12.92 -1.85 -13.35
CA LEU A 29 -12.13 -0.68 -12.94
C LEU A 29 -12.89 0.63 -13.18
N GLU A 30 -13.67 0.72 -14.25
CA GLU A 30 -14.56 1.85 -14.54
C GLU A 30 -15.63 2.01 -13.46
N ALA A 31 -16.05 0.91 -12.81
CA ALA A 31 -16.93 0.96 -11.64
C ALA A 31 -16.28 1.62 -10.40
N LEU A 32 -14.96 1.84 -10.38
CA LEU A 32 -14.28 2.60 -9.31
C LEU A 32 -14.30 4.12 -9.54
N ALA A 33 -14.85 4.60 -10.67
CA ALA A 33 -14.92 6.02 -11.02
C ALA A 33 -15.93 6.83 -10.17
N HIS A 34 -16.60 6.22 -9.19
CA HIS A 34 -17.63 6.88 -8.41
C HIS A 34 -17.05 8.05 -7.60
N GLY A 35 -17.36 9.29 -8.00
CA GLY A 35 -16.97 10.50 -7.27
C GLY A 35 -16.15 11.52 -8.06
N GLU A 36 -15.94 11.34 -9.37
CA GLU A 36 -15.31 12.37 -10.20
C GLU A 36 -16.21 13.63 -10.29
N HIS A 37 -15.65 14.79 -9.93
CA HIS A 37 -16.29 16.09 -10.15
C HIS A 37 -16.14 16.55 -11.61
N GLU A 38 -16.66 17.74 -11.96
CA GLU A 38 -16.58 18.34 -13.32
C GLU A 38 -15.14 18.41 -13.89
N TYR A 39 -14.13 18.34 -13.02
CA TYR A 39 -12.70 18.34 -13.38
C TYR A 39 -12.08 16.95 -13.56
N GLY A 40 -12.87 15.87 -13.52
CA GLY A 40 -12.42 14.49 -13.68
C GLY A 40 -11.57 13.97 -12.51
N VAL A 41 -11.70 14.56 -11.32
CA VAL A 41 -10.92 14.20 -10.13
C VAL A 41 -11.82 14.12 -8.92
N ASP A 42 -11.49 13.25 -7.97
CA ASP A 42 -12.18 13.19 -6.67
C ASP A 42 -11.72 14.32 -5.72
N PRO A 43 -12.38 14.51 -4.55
CA PRO A 43 -11.98 15.52 -3.55
C PRO A 43 -10.54 15.41 -3.01
N PHE A 44 -9.88 14.27 -3.24
CA PHE A 44 -8.51 13.98 -2.79
C PHE A 44 -7.49 14.01 -3.95
N GLY A 45 -7.94 14.28 -5.18
CA GLY A 45 -7.11 14.43 -6.37
C GLY A 45 -6.93 13.16 -7.22
N PHE A 46 -7.57 12.05 -6.85
CA PHE A 46 -7.58 10.82 -7.64
C PHE A 46 -8.21 11.06 -9.00
N ASN A 47 -7.62 10.47 -10.03
CA ASN A 47 -8.12 10.52 -11.41
C ASN A 47 -8.05 9.10 -11.98
N LEU A 48 -9.19 8.55 -12.39
CA LEU A 48 -9.23 7.16 -12.83
C LEU A 48 -8.42 6.96 -14.11
N ASP A 49 -8.60 7.82 -15.12
CA ASP A 49 -7.90 7.72 -16.39
C ASP A 49 -6.37 7.76 -16.23
N TYR A 50 -5.86 8.67 -15.40
CA TYR A 50 -4.44 8.78 -15.08
C TYR A 50 -3.97 7.51 -14.37
N SER A 51 -4.73 7.05 -13.37
CA SER A 51 -4.41 5.84 -12.62
C SER A 51 -4.30 4.65 -13.56
N LEU A 52 -5.28 4.44 -14.44
CA LEU A 52 -5.27 3.38 -15.44
C LEU A 52 -4.02 3.45 -16.33
N SER A 53 -3.62 4.64 -16.80
CA SER A 53 -2.36 4.81 -17.56
C SER A 53 -1.11 4.49 -16.72
N ALA A 54 -1.14 4.68 -15.41
CA ALA A 54 -0.03 4.40 -14.50
C ALA A 54 0.06 2.92 -14.06
N LEU A 55 -1.01 2.12 -14.24
CA LEU A 55 -1.07 0.74 -13.76
C LEU A 55 -0.21 -0.25 -14.56
N ALA A 56 0.00 -0.06 -15.87
CA ALA A 56 0.63 -1.07 -16.72
C ALA A 56 2.00 -1.56 -16.20
N PRO A 57 2.94 -0.67 -15.84
CA PRO A 57 4.21 -1.08 -15.25
C PRO A 57 4.04 -1.83 -13.93
N LEU A 58 3.10 -1.40 -13.08
CA LEU A 58 2.82 -2.02 -11.79
C LEU A 58 2.21 -3.42 -11.97
N VAL A 59 1.29 -3.60 -12.92
CA VAL A 59 0.72 -4.91 -13.26
C VAL A 59 1.78 -5.82 -13.85
N TRP A 60 2.71 -5.29 -14.66
CA TRP A 60 3.84 -6.07 -15.16
C TRP A 60 4.77 -6.52 -14.03
N LEU A 61 5.11 -5.62 -13.10
CA LEU A 61 5.90 -5.94 -11.91
C LEU A 61 5.21 -7.01 -11.07
N TYR A 62 3.91 -6.84 -10.82
CA TYR A 62 3.08 -7.77 -10.07
C TYR A 62 3.10 -9.18 -10.66
N ARG A 63 2.82 -9.32 -11.96
CA ARG A 63 2.67 -10.63 -12.62
C ARG A 63 3.99 -11.29 -13.00
N ASN A 64 4.95 -10.51 -13.51
CA ASN A 64 6.12 -11.06 -14.19
C ASN A 64 7.40 -10.95 -13.38
N TYR A 65 7.55 -9.83 -12.66
CA TYR A 65 8.78 -9.51 -11.92
C TYR A 65 8.75 -10.13 -10.51
N HIS A 66 7.77 -9.73 -9.70
CA HIS A 66 7.57 -10.19 -8.34
C HIS A 66 6.66 -11.43 -8.24
N ARG A 67 5.97 -11.79 -9.33
CA ARG A 67 5.10 -12.99 -9.42
C ARG A 67 4.25 -13.17 -8.16
N VAL A 68 3.51 -12.12 -7.84
CA VAL A 68 2.77 -11.99 -6.58
C VAL A 68 1.74 -13.12 -6.48
N GLU A 69 1.69 -13.77 -5.32
CA GLU A 69 0.64 -14.71 -4.92
C GLU A 69 -0.18 -14.09 -3.80
N THR A 70 -1.50 -14.19 -3.88
CA THR A 70 -2.41 -13.71 -2.83
C THR A 70 -3.13 -14.88 -2.18
N SER A 71 -3.45 -14.73 -0.90
CA SER A 71 -4.28 -15.65 -0.13
C SER A 71 -5.25 -14.87 0.75
N GLY A 72 -6.52 -15.29 0.81
CA GLY A 72 -7.53 -14.70 1.69
C GLY A 72 -8.08 -13.34 1.22
N ILE A 73 -7.88 -12.95 -0.04
CA ILE A 73 -8.34 -11.65 -0.56
C ILE A 73 -9.87 -11.50 -0.49
N GLU A 74 -10.58 -12.63 -0.50
CA GLU A 74 -12.02 -12.73 -0.28
C GLU A 74 -12.48 -12.22 1.11
N ASN A 75 -11.56 -12.13 2.07
CA ASN A 75 -11.84 -11.59 3.40
C ASN A 75 -12.02 -10.07 3.41
N VAL A 76 -11.63 -9.37 2.34
CA VAL A 76 -11.72 -7.91 2.25
C VAL A 76 -13.20 -7.49 2.07
N PRO A 77 -13.85 -6.85 3.07
CA PRO A 77 -15.27 -6.49 3.00
C PRO A 77 -15.51 -5.44 1.91
N SER A 78 -16.65 -5.45 1.21
CA SER A 78 -16.93 -4.48 0.13
C SER A 78 -17.06 -3.01 0.56
N GLY A 79 -17.43 -2.75 1.81
CA GLY A 79 -17.54 -1.40 2.40
C GLY A 79 -16.26 -0.92 3.08
N ARG A 80 -16.39 0.03 4.02
CA ARG A 80 -15.26 0.60 4.76
C ARG A 80 -14.37 -0.48 5.37
N VAL A 81 -13.06 -0.34 5.20
CA VAL A 81 -12.08 -1.28 5.76
C VAL A 81 -10.75 -0.60 5.99
N LEU A 82 -10.11 -0.92 7.12
CA LEU A 82 -8.70 -0.61 7.37
C LEU A 82 -7.86 -1.85 7.08
N LEU A 83 -7.14 -1.84 5.96
CA LEU A 83 -6.11 -2.81 5.63
C LEU A 83 -4.84 -2.41 6.39
N VAL A 84 -4.44 -3.22 7.37
CA VAL A 84 -3.30 -2.93 8.24
C VAL A 84 -2.16 -3.87 7.87
N ALA A 85 -1.13 -3.33 7.23
CA ALA A 85 -0.03 -4.13 6.66
C ALA A 85 1.29 -3.92 7.39
N ASN A 86 2.16 -4.94 7.39
CA ASN A 86 3.57 -4.73 7.69
C ASN A 86 4.21 -3.86 6.61
N HIS A 87 5.10 -2.96 7.00
CA HIS A 87 5.83 -2.13 6.06
C HIS A 87 7.18 -2.76 5.73
N SER A 88 7.61 -2.63 4.48
CA SER A 88 8.77 -3.35 3.96
C SER A 88 9.50 -2.56 2.90
N GLY A 89 10.83 -2.61 2.98
CA GLY A 89 11.71 -1.97 2.02
C GLY A 89 11.68 -0.44 2.07
N GLN A 90 12.50 0.20 1.24
CA GLN A 90 12.59 1.67 1.18
C GLN A 90 11.77 2.28 0.04
N LEU A 91 11.31 1.43 -0.87
CA LEU A 91 10.38 1.80 -1.93
C LEU A 91 8.99 1.31 -1.50
N PRO A 92 7.92 2.09 -1.72
CA PRO A 92 6.55 1.74 -1.35
C PRO A 92 5.94 0.66 -2.28
N MET A 93 6.73 -0.37 -2.61
CA MET A 93 6.35 -1.47 -3.50
C MET A 93 5.35 -2.39 -2.82
N ASP A 94 5.42 -2.56 -1.51
CA ASP A 94 4.42 -3.30 -0.74
C ASP A 94 3.02 -2.70 -0.91
N GLY A 95 2.87 -1.40 -0.70
CA GLY A 95 1.61 -0.69 -0.92
C GLY A 95 1.14 -0.79 -2.37
N ALA A 96 2.05 -0.66 -3.34
CA ALA A 96 1.71 -0.82 -4.74
C ALA A 96 1.22 -2.24 -5.06
N MET A 97 1.90 -3.29 -4.60
CA MET A 97 1.51 -4.68 -4.88
C MET A 97 0.21 -5.06 -4.17
N ILE A 98 -0.04 -4.58 -2.94
CA ILE A 98 -1.34 -4.73 -2.28
C ILE A 98 -2.44 -4.04 -3.10
N GLY A 99 -2.20 -2.80 -3.54
CA GLY A 99 -3.14 -2.06 -4.37
C GLY A 99 -3.48 -2.79 -5.68
N ILE A 100 -2.48 -3.35 -6.37
CA ILE A 100 -2.71 -4.15 -7.59
C ILE A 100 -3.47 -5.44 -7.27
N ALA A 101 -3.17 -6.14 -6.18
CA ALA A 101 -3.91 -7.33 -5.77
C ALA A 101 -5.40 -7.02 -5.59
N LEU A 102 -5.72 -5.98 -4.82
CA LEU A 102 -7.10 -5.53 -4.57
C LEU A 102 -7.82 -5.11 -5.85
N LEU A 103 -7.09 -4.49 -6.77
CA LEU A 103 -7.64 -4.04 -8.03
C LEU A 103 -7.93 -5.21 -8.99
N MET A 104 -7.06 -6.21 -9.00
CA MET A 104 -7.05 -7.26 -10.02
C MET A 104 -7.73 -8.56 -9.61
N GLU A 105 -7.80 -8.83 -8.31
CA GLU A 105 -8.19 -10.13 -7.76
C GLU A 105 -9.37 -10.05 -6.79
N ALA A 106 -9.61 -8.91 -6.11
CA ALA A 106 -10.78 -8.77 -5.25
C ALA A 106 -12.09 -8.78 -6.06
N ASN A 107 -13.18 -9.18 -5.41
CA ASN A 107 -14.51 -9.19 -6.01
C ASN A 107 -15.58 -8.63 -5.07
N PRO A 108 -16.15 -7.44 -5.35
CA PRO A 108 -15.81 -6.52 -6.45
C PRO A 108 -14.37 -5.96 -6.32
N PRO A 109 -13.77 -5.40 -7.39
CA PRO A 109 -12.45 -4.77 -7.27
C PRO A 109 -12.46 -3.65 -6.25
N ARG A 110 -11.32 -3.48 -5.57
CA ARG A 110 -11.15 -2.45 -4.54
C ARG A 110 -10.02 -1.53 -4.91
N HIS A 111 -10.25 -0.23 -4.76
CA HIS A 111 -9.19 0.77 -4.78
C HIS A 111 -8.83 1.11 -3.34
N ALA A 112 -7.62 0.73 -2.91
CA ALA A 112 -7.14 1.10 -1.59
C ALA A 112 -6.48 2.50 -1.63
N ARG A 113 -6.93 3.37 -0.74
CA ARG A 113 -6.31 4.66 -0.46
C ARG A 113 -5.19 4.45 0.56
N SER A 114 -3.92 4.47 0.13
CA SER A 114 -2.80 4.39 1.06
C SER A 114 -2.49 5.75 1.68
N MET A 115 -2.09 5.72 2.95
CA MET A 115 -1.65 6.91 3.67
C MET A 115 -0.17 7.17 3.41
N VAL A 116 0.13 8.33 2.82
CA VAL A 116 1.51 8.80 2.64
C VAL A 116 1.93 9.74 3.76
N GLU A 117 3.23 9.75 4.02
CA GLU A 117 3.87 10.62 5.01
C GLU A 117 3.72 12.11 4.63
N LYS A 118 3.70 12.98 5.65
CA LYS A 118 3.44 14.43 5.49
C LYS A 118 4.45 15.18 4.62
N TRP A 119 5.63 14.60 4.37
CA TRP A 119 6.66 15.18 3.51
C TRP A 119 6.49 14.78 2.03
N VAL A 120 5.74 13.73 1.70
CA VAL A 120 5.53 13.30 0.31
C VAL A 120 4.92 14.42 -0.56
N PRO A 121 3.95 15.22 -0.07
CA PRO A 121 3.43 16.36 -0.84
C PRO A 121 4.45 17.44 -1.19
N THR A 122 5.60 17.50 -0.50
CA THR A 122 6.65 18.49 -0.78
C THR A 122 7.56 18.07 -1.93
N LEU A 123 7.45 16.83 -2.41
CA LEU A 123 8.25 16.33 -3.52
C LEU A 123 7.63 16.71 -4.87
N PRO A 124 8.37 17.40 -5.77
CA PRO A 124 7.87 17.73 -7.09
C PRO A 124 7.60 16.46 -7.91
N TYR A 125 6.54 16.48 -8.71
CA TYR A 125 6.02 15.37 -9.53
C TYR A 125 5.50 14.15 -8.73
N VAL A 126 6.20 13.72 -7.68
CA VAL A 126 5.77 12.62 -6.80
C VAL A 126 4.47 12.98 -6.08
N SER A 127 4.34 14.22 -5.58
CA SER A 127 3.12 14.72 -4.96
C SER A 127 1.92 14.59 -5.91
N THR A 128 2.06 15.07 -7.15
CA THR A 128 1.02 14.97 -8.18
C THR A 128 0.72 13.52 -8.54
N PHE A 129 1.73 12.69 -8.75
CA PHE A 129 1.55 11.27 -9.07
C PHE A 129 0.78 10.54 -7.97
N MET A 130 1.20 10.70 -6.71
CA MET A 130 0.57 10.07 -5.55
C MET A 130 -0.90 10.49 -5.41
N ALA A 131 -1.20 11.78 -5.51
CA ALA A 131 -2.58 12.27 -5.47
C ALA A 131 -3.41 11.69 -6.63
N ARG A 132 -2.87 11.68 -7.86
CA ARG A 132 -3.58 11.20 -9.05
C ARG A 132 -3.88 9.70 -9.00
N VAL A 133 -3.01 8.89 -8.38
CA VAL A 133 -3.26 7.47 -8.13
C VAL A 133 -4.01 7.19 -6.81
N GLY A 134 -4.51 8.25 -6.17
CA GLY A 134 -5.44 8.19 -5.05
C GLY A 134 -4.82 7.99 -3.67
N GLN A 135 -3.52 8.26 -3.53
CA GLN A 135 -2.84 8.25 -2.24
C GLN A 135 -3.02 9.60 -1.55
N ILE A 136 -3.18 9.59 -0.23
CA ILE A 136 -3.54 10.80 0.53
C ILE A 136 -2.59 10.99 1.71
N VAL A 137 -2.46 12.23 2.17
CA VAL A 137 -1.71 12.53 3.38
C VAL A 137 -2.41 11.90 4.58
N GLY A 138 -1.66 11.09 5.34
CA GLY A 138 -2.13 10.39 6.54
C GLY A 138 -2.46 11.35 7.69
N THR A 139 -3.64 11.96 7.64
CA THR A 139 -4.22 12.75 8.74
C THR A 139 -5.47 12.04 9.25
N PRO A 140 -5.77 12.09 10.56
CA PRO A 140 -6.98 11.48 11.11
C PRO A 140 -8.26 11.96 10.42
N GLU A 141 -8.31 13.25 10.05
CA GLU A 141 -9.44 13.86 9.36
C GLU A 141 -9.68 13.26 7.96
N ASN A 142 -8.62 13.12 7.15
CA ASN A 142 -8.74 12.48 5.83
C ASN A 142 -9.18 11.02 5.96
N CYS A 143 -8.60 10.29 6.92
CA CYS A 143 -8.98 8.91 7.18
C CYS A 143 -10.45 8.79 7.56
N ARG A 144 -10.93 9.62 8.50
CA ARG A 144 -12.34 9.61 8.94
C ARG A 144 -13.28 9.83 7.76
N ARG A 145 -13.03 10.88 6.96
CA ARG A 145 -13.87 11.21 5.79
C ARG A 145 -13.95 10.09 4.76
N LEU A 146 -12.85 9.38 4.52
CA LEU A 146 -12.84 8.24 3.61
C LEU A 146 -13.56 7.02 4.19
N LEU A 147 -13.32 6.69 5.46
CA LEU A 147 -14.03 5.58 6.11
C LEU A 147 -15.53 5.84 6.16
N GLU A 148 -15.95 7.06 6.46
CA GLU A 148 -17.35 7.50 6.40
C GLU A 148 -17.96 7.37 5.00
N SER A 149 -17.13 7.46 3.96
CA SER A 149 -17.50 7.28 2.55
C SER A 149 -17.39 5.83 2.06
N GLU A 150 -17.28 4.84 2.96
CA GLU A 150 -17.19 3.40 2.65
C GLU A 150 -15.92 2.97 1.89
N GLU A 151 -14.85 3.75 1.97
CA GLU A 151 -13.61 3.51 1.23
C GLU A 151 -12.69 2.48 1.92
N ALA A 152 -11.85 1.80 1.12
CA ALA A 152 -10.76 0.97 1.63
C ALA A 152 -9.52 1.82 1.89
N ILE A 153 -9.00 1.77 3.11
CA ILE A 153 -7.77 2.47 3.48
C ILE A 153 -6.66 1.47 3.74
N LEU A 154 -5.49 1.69 3.15
CA LEU A 154 -4.26 0.95 3.46
C LEU A 154 -3.38 1.78 4.40
N VAL A 155 -3.00 1.18 5.53
CA VAL A 155 -2.12 1.78 6.53
C VAL A 155 -0.99 0.86 6.92
N PHE A 156 0.17 1.47 7.12
CA PHE A 156 1.38 0.85 7.63
C PHE A 156 1.68 1.42 9.02
N PRO A 157 1.17 0.81 10.11
CA PRO A 157 1.24 1.38 11.45
C PRO A 157 2.67 1.47 12.01
N GLU A 158 3.64 0.80 11.40
CA GLU A 158 5.08 0.96 11.68
C GLU A 158 5.61 2.35 11.26
N GLY A 159 4.96 3.00 10.29
CA GLY A 159 5.38 4.26 9.67
C GLY A 159 6.82 4.19 9.15
N THR A 160 7.55 5.31 9.26
CA THR A 160 8.97 5.39 8.88
C THR A 160 9.88 4.37 9.58
N ARG A 161 9.50 3.80 10.74
CA ARG A 161 10.28 2.76 11.41
C ARG A 161 10.35 1.48 10.58
N GLY A 162 9.26 1.15 9.89
CA GLY A 162 9.21 -0.02 9.01
C GLY A 162 10.04 0.15 7.75
N LEU A 163 10.11 1.37 7.18
CA LEU A 163 10.97 1.70 6.04
C LEU A 163 12.47 1.61 6.38
N GLY A 164 12.82 1.95 7.62
CA GLY A 164 14.20 1.97 8.11
C GLY A 164 14.76 0.62 8.51
N LYS A 165 14.03 -0.49 8.33
CA LYS A 165 14.48 -1.82 8.73
C LYS A 165 15.74 -2.23 7.98
N LEU A 166 16.75 -2.62 8.74
CA LEU A 166 17.94 -3.28 8.20
C LEU A 166 17.65 -4.76 7.95
N TRP A 167 18.45 -5.40 7.10
CA TRP A 167 18.33 -6.82 6.76
C TRP A 167 18.16 -7.76 7.98
N PRO A 168 18.88 -7.57 9.11
CA PRO A 168 18.68 -8.41 10.30
C PRO A 168 17.30 -8.28 10.95
N GLN A 169 16.60 -7.17 10.71
CA GLN A 169 15.29 -6.85 11.29
C GLN A 169 14.12 -7.28 10.38
N ARG A 170 14.43 -7.90 9.22
CA ARG A 170 13.38 -8.27 8.27
C ARG A 170 12.34 -9.19 8.89
N TYR A 171 11.08 -8.97 8.55
CA TYR A 171 9.92 -9.71 9.09
C TYR A 171 9.71 -9.59 10.60
N GLN A 172 10.40 -8.65 11.24
CA GLN A 172 10.15 -8.29 12.63
C GLN A 172 9.38 -6.97 12.64
N LEU A 173 8.10 -7.07 13.01
CA LEU A 173 7.22 -5.91 13.08
C LEU A 173 7.72 -4.91 14.12
N GLN A 174 7.92 -3.66 13.69
CA GLN A 174 8.23 -2.55 14.58
C GLN A 174 7.02 -2.17 15.44
N GLU A 175 7.20 -1.22 16.35
CA GLU A 175 6.12 -0.69 17.16
C GLU A 175 5.05 -0.03 16.29
N PHE A 176 3.79 -0.34 16.56
CA PHE A 176 2.64 0.18 15.83
C PHE A 176 2.13 1.43 16.53
N GLY A 177 1.83 2.48 15.77
CA GLY A 177 1.09 3.62 16.32
C GLY A 177 -0.36 3.27 16.64
N LEU A 178 -0.97 3.95 17.62
CA LEU A 178 -2.34 3.73 18.06
C LEU A 178 -3.41 4.33 17.13
N GLY A 179 -3.01 5.22 16.21
CA GLY A 179 -3.94 6.04 15.42
C GLY A 179 -4.94 5.24 14.59
N PHE A 180 -4.51 4.13 13.98
CA PHE A 180 -5.41 3.29 13.18
C PHE A 180 -6.49 2.61 14.04
N MET A 181 -6.16 2.23 15.29
CA MET A 181 -7.12 1.63 16.21
C MET A 181 -8.13 2.66 16.70
N ARG A 182 -7.69 3.89 16.99
CA ARG A 182 -8.60 4.99 17.33
C ARG A 182 -9.60 5.25 16.19
N LEU A 183 -9.12 5.32 14.95
CA LEU A 183 -9.97 5.47 13.76
C LEU A 183 -10.94 4.29 13.58
N ALA A 184 -10.47 3.06 13.78
CA ALA A 184 -11.31 1.86 13.70
C ALA A 184 -12.47 1.90 14.70
N LEU A 185 -12.18 2.28 15.96
CA LEU A 185 -13.19 2.42 17.01
C LEU A 185 -14.15 3.58 16.75
N GLU A 186 -13.62 4.75 16.34
CA GLU A 186 -14.40 5.96 16.07
C GLU A 186 -15.41 5.75 14.94
N THR A 187 -15.01 5.05 13.88
CA THR A 187 -15.82 4.86 12.67
C THR A 187 -16.50 3.49 12.58
N ASN A 188 -16.36 2.67 13.63
CA ASN A 188 -16.79 1.27 13.65
C ASN A 188 -16.33 0.48 12.41
N THR A 189 -15.08 0.69 12.01
CA THR A 189 -14.49 0.11 10.80
C THR A 189 -13.77 -1.21 11.12
N PRO A 190 -14.03 -2.29 10.36
CA PRO A 190 -13.27 -3.54 10.49
C PRO A 190 -11.81 -3.35 10.08
N ILE A 191 -10.92 -4.07 10.76
CA ILE A 191 -9.50 -4.14 10.43
C ILE A 191 -9.20 -5.48 9.76
N VAL A 192 -8.68 -5.45 8.54
CA VAL A 192 -8.13 -6.63 7.87
C VAL A 192 -6.61 -6.60 8.03
N PRO A 193 -6.00 -7.52 8.80
CA PRO A 193 -4.56 -7.62 8.86
C PRO A 193 -4.01 -8.13 7.52
N VAL A 194 -2.93 -7.54 7.04
CA VAL A 194 -2.27 -7.91 5.78
C VAL A 194 -0.80 -8.23 6.07
N ALA A 195 -0.33 -9.39 5.61
CA ALA A 195 1.07 -9.76 5.70
C ALA A 195 1.70 -9.86 4.30
N VAL A 196 2.80 -9.15 4.10
CA VAL A 196 3.59 -9.13 2.86
C VAL A 196 4.92 -9.82 3.12
N VAL A 197 5.13 -10.95 2.47
CA VAL A 197 6.38 -11.72 2.45
C VAL A 197 7.06 -11.52 1.10
N GLY A 198 8.38 -11.30 1.07
CA GLY A 198 9.18 -11.11 -0.15
C GLY A 198 9.64 -9.67 -0.41
N ALA A 199 8.93 -8.70 0.16
CA ALA A 199 9.18 -7.28 -0.09
C ALA A 199 10.46 -6.75 0.57
N GLU A 200 10.78 -7.24 1.77
CA GLU A 200 12.03 -6.84 2.46
C GLU A 200 13.28 -7.41 1.79
N GLU A 201 13.16 -8.47 0.97
CA GLU A 201 14.28 -9.02 0.18
C GLU A 201 14.53 -8.31 -1.13
N GLN A 202 13.62 -7.48 -1.62
CA GLN A 202 13.86 -6.79 -2.88
C GLN A 202 15.03 -5.81 -2.77
N ALA A 203 15.24 -5.21 -1.60
CA ALA A 203 16.28 -4.22 -1.36
C ALA A 203 16.90 -4.45 0.02
N PRO A 204 17.76 -5.48 0.17
CA PRO A 204 18.38 -5.82 1.45
C PRO A 204 19.24 -4.67 1.95
N ALA A 205 18.73 -3.93 2.93
CA ALA A 205 19.40 -2.77 3.51
C ALA A 205 20.50 -3.21 4.48
N LEU A 206 21.74 -2.84 4.21
CA LEU A 206 22.87 -3.15 5.09
C LEU A 206 23.09 -2.05 6.14
N MET A 207 22.96 -0.80 5.70
CA MET A 207 23.13 0.38 6.55
C MET A 207 22.28 1.54 6.05
N ASP A 208 21.96 2.48 6.93
CA ASP A 208 21.29 3.74 6.61
C ASP A 208 22.25 4.93 6.85
N VAL A 209 22.59 5.64 5.79
CA VAL A 209 23.52 6.78 5.79
C VAL A 209 22.76 8.07 6.09
N LYS A 210 22.36 8.24 7.35
CA LYS A 210 21.58 9.41 7.82
C LYS A 210 22.17 10.78 7.45
N PRO A 211 23.49 11.02 7.49
CA PRO A 211 24.04 12.32 7.08
C PRO A 211 23.76 12.65 5.62
N LEU A 212 23.86 11.66 4.73
CA LEU A 212 23.56 11.81 3.31
C LEU A 212 22.06 11.97 3.06
N ALA A 213 21.24 11.22 3.79
CA ALA A 213 19.78 11.37 3.78
C ALA A 213 19.37 12.81 4.12
N LYS A 214 19.93 13.37 5.20
CA LYS A 214 19.67 14.73 5.65
C LYS A 214 20.15 15.79 4.65
N LEU A 215 21.31 15.58 4.02
CA LEU A 215 21.84 16.45 2.97
C LEU A 215 20.91 16.51 1.76
N LEU A 216 20.29 15.38 1.41
CA LEU A 216 19.40 15.25 0.25
C LEU A 216 17.91 15.47 0.58
N GLY A 217 17.56 15.73 1.85
CA GLY A 217 16.19 15.94 2.28
C GLY A 217 15.33 14.67 2.38
N PHE A 218 15.94 13.49 2.45
CA PHE A 218 15.26 12.20 2.60
C PHE A 218 15.28 11.69 4.04
N PRO A 219 14.26 10.90 4.47
CA PRO A 219 14.22 10.33 5.83
C PRO A 219 15.25 9.23 6.06
N SER A 220 15.70 8.55 5.00
CA SER A 220 16.70 7.47 5.03
C SER A 220 17.48 7.44 3.73
N PHE A 221 18.78 7.12 3.79
CA PHE A 221 19.62 6.85 2.61
C PHE A 221 20.28 5.48 2.77
N PRO A 222 19.55 4.43 2.37
CA PRO A 222 19.97 3.06 2.57
C PRO A 222 21.03 2.61 1.55
N VAL A 223 22.04 1.90 2.04
CA VAL A 223 22.99 1.18 1.18
C VAL A 223 22.53 -0.28 1.11
N THR A 224 22.16 -0.70 -0.09
CA THR A 224 21.70 -2.06 -0.38
C THR A 224 22.85 -2.94 -0.87
N VAL A 225 22.71 -4.25 -0.73
CA VAL A 225 23.69 -5.24 -1.25
C VAL A 225 23.98 -5.06 -2.74
N THR A 226 22.99 -4.62 -3.52
CA THR A 226 23.11 -4.43 -4.96
C THR A 226 23.88 -3.17 -5.35
N GLY A 227 24.13 -2.24 -4.41
CA GLY A 227 24.77 -0.94 -4.68
C GLY A 227 24.00 0.00 -5.61
N LEU A 228 22.91 -0.50 -6.20
CA LEU A 228 21.99 0.20 -7.10
C LEU A 228 20.60 0.23 -6.47
N PRO A 229 19.82 1.30 -6.70
CA PRO A 229 18.44 1.39 -6.22
C PRO A 229 17.46 0.52 -7.04
N LEU A 230 17.94 -0.60 -7.61
CA LEU A 230 17.12 -1.52 -8.37
C LEU A 230 16.67 -2.67 -7.47
N PRO A 231 15.35 -2.87 -7.28
CA PRO A 231 14.84 -3.97 -6.48
C PRO A 231 15.20 -5.29 -7.15
N LEU A 232 15.48 -6.32 -6.37
CA LEU A 232 15.64 -7.70 -6.82
C LEU A 232 14.27 -8.30 -7.19
N PRO A 233 14.22 -9.29 -8.11
CA PRO A 233 12.97 -9.93 -8.55
C PRO A 233 12.46 -10.96 -7.52
N THR A 234 12.24 -10.52 -6.29
CA THR A 234 11.81 -11.40 -5.19
C THR A 234 10.34 -11.74 -5.33
N LYS A 235 10.00 -12.98 -4.95
CA LYS A 235 8.61 -13.44 -5.04
C LYS A 235 7.79 -12.92 -3.87
N TYR A 236 6.74 -12.18 -4.17
CA TYR A 236 5.85 -11.59 -3.18
C TYR A 236 4.71 -12.55 -2.85
N ARG A 237 4.38 -12.68 -1.57
CA ARG A 237 3.21 -13.42 -1.06
C ARG A 237 2.44 -12.51 -0.14
N ILE A 238 1.19 -12.23 -0.47
CA ILE A 238 0.33 -11.30 0.25
C ILE A 238 -0.81 -12.10 0.87
N TYR A 239 -0.88 -12.07 2.20
CA TYR A 239 -1.91 -12.76 2.96
C TYR A 239 -2.86 -11.71 3.53
N PHE A 240 -4.15 -11.85 3.23
CA PHE A 240 -5.24 -11.07 3.81
C PHE A 240 -5.92 -11.93 4.88
N GLY A 241 -5.84 -11.51 6.13
CA GLY A 241 -6.44 -12.25 7.24
C GLY A 241 -7.93 -11.99 7.42
N GLU A 242 -8.53 -12.68 8.38
CA GLU A 242 -9.94 -12.48 8.74
C GLU A 242 -10.21 -11.06 9.29
N PRO A 243 -11.36 -10.43 8.98
CA PRO A 243 -11.71 -9.12 9.50
C PRO A 243 -11.86 -9.12 11.02
N LEU A 244 -11.07 -8.29 11.68
CA LEU A 244 -11.11 -8.06 13.11
C LEU A 244 -12.04 -6.90 13.44
N HIS A 245 -12.94 -7.11 14.40
CA HIS A 245 -13.85 -6.10 14.92
C HIS A 245 -13.49 -5.79 16.36
N PHE A 246 -13.52 -4.50 16.71
CA PHE A 246 -13.18 -4.03 18.03
C PHE A 246 -14.28 -3.11 18.57
N THR A 247 -14.52 -3.18 19.87
CA THR A 247 -15.40 -2.29 20.62
C THR A 247 -14.61 -1.52 21.66
N GLY A 248 -15.14 -0.39 22.12
CA GLY A 248 -14.46 0.53 23.04
C GLY A 248 -14.62 1.97 22.57
N ARG A 249 -14.00 2.91 23.29
CA ARG A 249 -14.02 4.31 22.89
C ARG A 249 -12.71 4.68 22.21
N PRO A 250 -12.74 5.56 21.19
CA PRO A 250 -11.53 6.00 20.52
C PRO A 250 -10.62 6.84 21.42
N ASP A 251 -11.13 7.35 22.56
CA ASP A 251 -10.41 8.11 23.59
C ASP A 251 -10.05 7.27 24.84
N ASP A 252 -10.21 5.94 24.78
CA ASP A 252 -9.73 5.03 25.83
C ASP A 252 -8.21 5.22 26.09
N GLU A 253 -7.77 4.84 27.29
CA GLU A 253 -6.36 4.90 27.68
C GLU A 253 -5.46 4.12 26.71
N ASP A 254 -4.26 4.63 26.46
CA ASP A 254 -3.30 4.03 25.53
C ASP A 254 -3.01 2.55 25.87
N THR A 255 -3.03 2.19 27.14
CA THR A 255 -2.84 0.82 27.65
C THR A 255 -3.93 -0.15 27.19
N GLU A 256 -5.18 0.31 27.07
CA GLU A 256 -6.30 -0.50 26.57
C GLU A 256 -6.26 -0.61 25.04
N LEU A 257 -5.94 0.49 24.36
CA LEU A 257 -5.76 0.49 22.91
C LEU A 257 -4.59 -0.41 22.49
N ASP A 258 -3.50 -0.40 23.25
CA ASP A 258 -2.32 -1.24 23.03
C ASP A 258 -2.66 -2.73 23.01
N LYS A 259 -3.59 -3.19 23.86
CA LYS A 259 -4.03 -4.60 23.84
C LYS A 259 -4.66 -4.96 22.50
N LYS A 260 -5.51 -4.07 21.96
CA LYS A 260 -6.18 -4.27 20.66
C LYS A 260 -5.16 -4.20 19.51
N VAL A 261 -4.23 -3.25 19.57
CA VAL A 261 -3.14 -3.12 18.59
C VAL A 261 -2.24 -4.36 18.60
N ARG A 262 -1.93 -4.92 19.77
CA ARG A 262 -1.18 -6.19 19.89
C ARG A 262 -1.93 -7.34 19.24
N THR A 263 -3.25 -7.42 19.34
CA THR A 263 -4.04 -8.44 18.62
C THR A 263 -3.81 -8.36 17.11
N VAL A 264 -3.89 -7.16 16.53
CA VAL A 264 -3.66 -6.94 15.08
C VAL A 264 -2.21 -7.28 14.71
N LYS A 265 -1.24 -6.80 15.49
CA LYS A 265 0.19 -7.09 15.30
C LYS A 265 0.49 -8.59 15.36
N SER A 266 -0.10 -9.32 16.31
CA SER A 266 0.04 -10.77 16.45
C SER A 266 -0.57 -11.52 15.27
N ALA A 267 -1.71 -11.08 14.74
CA ALA A 267 -2.31 -11.67 13.54
C ALA A 267 -1.38 -11.53 12.32
N ILE A 268 -0.83 -10.33 12.09
CA ILE A 268 0.12 -10.08 11.00
C ILE A 268 1.40 -10.91 11.20
N GLN A 269 1.98 -10.94 12.40
CA GLN A 269 3.19 -11.71 12.69
C GLN A 269 2.95 -13.22 12.51
N GLY A 270 1.78 -13.73 12.89
CA GLY A 270 1.39 -15.12 12.66
C GLY A 270 1.40 -15.48 11.17
N MET A 271 0.79 -14.63 10.33
CA MET A 271 0.78 -14.82 8.88
C MET A 271 2.17 -14.70 8.26
N LEU A 272 3.00 -13.74 8.70
CA LEU A 272 4.40 -13.63 8.27
C LEU A 272 5.17 -14.92 8.58
N ASN A 273 5.06 -15.41 9.81
CA ASN A 273 5.75 -16.64 10.25
C ASN A 273 5.30 -17.85 9.42
N GLN A 274 3.99 -17.96 9.16
CA GLN A 274 3.44 -19.03 8.33
C GLN A 274 3.96 -18.95 6.89
N GLY A 275 3.87 -17.77 6.25
CA GLY A 275 4.35 -17.58 4.88
C GLY A 275 5.85 -17.80 4.73
N LEU A 276 6.65 -17.46 5.74
CA LEU A 276 8.08 -17.76 5.78
C LEU A 276 8.40 -19.25 5.89
N LYS A 277 7.52 -20.02 6.54
CA LYS A 277 7.65 -21.48 6.68
C LYS A 277 7.22 -22.21 5.42
N GLU A 278 6.17 -21.74 4.75
CA GLU A 278 5.60 -22.36 3.55
C GLU A 278 6.36 -22.05 2.27
N ARG A 279 7.05 -20.89 2.20
CA ARG A 279 7.77 -20.50 1.00
C ARG A 279 8.88 -21.49 0.66
N GLN A 280 8.99 -21.79 -0.63
CA GLN A 280 10.04 -22.66 -1.17
C GLN A 280 11.37 -21.90 -1.42
N GLY A 281 11.31 -20.57 -1.50
CA GLY A 281 12.47 -19.73 -1.79
C GLY A 281 12.13 -18.24 -1.75
N VAL A 282 13.19 -17.42 -1.82
CA VAL A 282 13.09 -15.94 -1.94
C VAL A 282 12.73 -15.53 -3.36
N PHE A 283 13.23 -16.29 -4.33
CA PHE A 283 12.93 -16.14 -5.75
C PHE A 283 11.91 -17.20 -6.19
N TRP A 284 11.53 -17.15 -7.45
CA TRP A 284 10.50 -17.94 -8.12
C TRP A 284 10.89 -19.33 -8.62
#